data_AF-A0A287DBH3-F1
#
_entry.id   AF-A0A287DBH3-F1
#
_cell.length_a   1.000
_cell.length_b   1.000
_cell.length_c   1.000
_cell.angle_alpha   90.00
_cell.angle_beta   90.00
_cell.angle_gamma   90.00
#
_symmetry.space_group_name_H-M   'P 1'
#
loop_
_entity.id
_entity.type
_entity.pdbx_description
1 polymer ?
#
loop_
_entity_poly.entity_id
_entity_poly.type
_entity_poly.pdbx_seq_one_letter_code
_entity_poly.pdbx_strand_id
1 'polypeptide(L)'
;SLNLHYLNRILNVKKQSVYLMPLRNSGTSSNPGSLDETAYERLAEETLDALAEFFEDLADKPCTLEDYDVSFGSGVLTVKLGGDLGTYVINKQTPNKQIWLSSPS
;
A
#
# COMPACT_ATOMS: atom_id res chain seq x y z
N SER A 1 17.16 5.90 -21.41
CA SER A 1 18.07 5.96 -20.25
C SER A 1 17.74 7.03 -19.19
N LEU A 2 16.64 7.79 -19.30
CA LEU A 2 16.18 8.74 -18.26
C LEU A 2 15.20 8.11 -17.26
N ASN A 3 14.37 7.19 -17.74
CA ASN A 3 13.32 6.52 -16.95
C ASN A 3 13.91 5.63 -15.83
N LEU A 4 14.93 4.82 -16.16
CA LEU A 4 15.65 4.00 -15.20
C LEU A 4 16.37 4.83 -14.12
N HIS A 5 16.87 6.02 -14.46
CA HIS A 5 17.53 6.89 -13.49
C HIS A 5 16.54 7.56 -12.53
N TYR A 6 15.32 7.85 -12.99
CA TYR A 6 14.24 8.40 -12.17
C TYR A 6 13.64 7.32 -11.25
N LEU A 7 13.38 6.13 -11.78
CA LEU A 7 12.99 4.95 -11.00
C LEU A 7 14.08 4.57 -9.99
N ASN A 8 15.36 4.55 -10.38
CA ASN A 8 16.44 4.36 -9.42
C ASN A 8 16.49 5.47 -8.37
N ARG A 9 16.12 6.72 -8.69
CA ARG A 9 16.06 7.79 -7.68
C ARG A 9 14.93 7.54 -6.67
N ILE A 10 13.77 7.06 -7.13
CA ILE A 10 12.63 6.68 -6.27
C ILE A 10 12.95 5.42 -5.44
N LEU A 11 13.60 4.41 -6.05
CA LEU A 11 14.00 3.17 -5.39
C LEU A 11 15.19 3.37 -4.44
N ASN A 12 16.11 4.29 -4.72
CA ASN A 12 17.22 4.62 -3.84
C ASN A 12 16.76 5.41 -2.59
N VAL A 13 15.64 6.14 -2.69
CA VAL A 13 14.92 6.64 -1.50
C VAL A 13 14.39 5.49 -0.64
N LYS A 14 13.99 4.33 -1.22
CA LYS A 14 13.54 3.14 -0.46
C LYS A 14 14.65 2.39 0.27
N LYS A 15 15.95 2.69 0.01
CA LYS A 15 17.07 2.14 0.81
C LYS A 15 17.32 2.94 2.09
N GLN A 16 16.75 4.15 2.20
CA GLN A 16 16.57 4.80 3.48
C GLN A 16 15.32 4.19 4.11
N SER A 17 15.50 3.53 5.25
CA SER A 17 14.41 3.10 6.14
C SER A 17 13.28 4.13 6.08
N VAL A 18 12.15 3.78 5.45
CA VAL A 18 10.94 4.59 5.51
C VAL A 18 10.60 4.64 7.00
N TYR A 19 10.91 5.76 7.64
CA TYR A 19 10.42 6.05 8.97
C TYR A 19 8.92 6.20 8.82
N LEU A 20 8.21 5.07 8.96
CA LEU A 20 6.77 5.04 9.11
C LEU A 20 6.50 5.76 10.43
N MET A 21 6.38 7.08 10.37
CA MET A 21 5.97 7.85 11.53
C MET A 21 4.54 7.39 11.82
N PRO A 22 4.25 6.79 12.99
CA PRO A 22 2.88 6.45 13.31
C PRO A 22 2.12 7.77 13.42
N LEU A 23 1.32 8.10 12.40
CA LEU A 23 0.39 9.20 12.49
C LEU A 23 -0.72 8.75 13.44
N ARG A 24 -0.45 8.85 14.75
CA ARG A 24 -1.46 8.66 15.77
C ARG A 24 -2.39 9.85 15.67
N ASN A 25 -3.52 9.65 14.99
CA ASN A 25 -4.65 10.57 15.12
C ASN A 25 -4.93 10.69 16.62
N SER A 26 -4.85 11.91 17.17
CA SER A 26 -4.95 12.17 18.61
C SER A 26 -6.42 12.09 19.04
N GLY A 27 -7.01 10.91 18.87
CA GLY A 27 -8.23 10.49 19.54
C GLY A 27 -7.87 10.09 20.97
N THR A 28 -8.54 10.73 21.91
CA THR A 28 -8.42 10.55 23.36
C THR A 28 -8.07 9.13 23.80
N SER A 29 -7.05 9.04 24.66
CA SER A 29 -6.65 7.89 25.49
C SER A 29 -7.74 6.84 25.67
N SER A 30 -7.71 5.81 24.82
CA SER A 30 -8.25 4.49 25.14
C SER A 30 -7.13 3.47 24.96
N ASN A 31 -7.14 2.49 25.84
CA ASN A 31 -6.24 1.35 25.92
C ASN A 31 -5.75 0.88 24.53
N PRO A 32 -4.45 0.56 24.31
CA PRO A 32 -4.02 -0.14 23.09
C PRO A 32 -4.68 -1.53 22.93
N GLY A 33 -5.47 -1.97 23.92
CA GLY A 33 -6.30 -3.17 23.86
C GLY A 33 -7.66 -2.89 23.20
N SER A 34 -7.89 -3.56 22.06
CA SER A 34 -9.13 -3.62 21.26
C SER A 34 -9.48 -2.36 20.49
N LEU A 35 -8.87 -2.20 19.30
CA LEU A 35 -9.61 -1.63 18.17
C LEU A 35 -10.92 -2.42 18.05
N ASP A 36 -12.06 -1.74 18.15
CA ASP A 36 -13.35 -2.37 17.88
C ASP A 36 -13.35 -2.96 16.46
N GLU A 37 -14.03 -4.08 16.26
CA GLU A 37 -14.04 -4.76 14.95
C GLU A 37 -14.59 -3.86 13.86
N THR A 38 -15.68 -3.14 14.16
CA THR A 38 -16.26 -2.14 13.24
C THR A 38 -15.26 -1.03 12.91
N ALA A 39 -14.49 -0.59 13.91
CA ALA A 39 -13.49 0.47 13.71
C ALA A 39 -12.32 -0.03 12.86
N TYR A 40 -11.83 -1.25 13.09
CA TYR A 40 -10.81 -1.87 12.26
C TYR A 40 -11.30 -2.02 10.83
N GLU A 41 -12.50 -2.58 10.61
CA GLU A 41 -13.04 -2.80 9.28
C GLU A 41 -13.13 -1.51 8.47
N ARG A 42 -13.68 -0.46 9.08
CA ARG A 42 -13.80 0.85 8.43
C ARG A 42 -12.44 1.44 8.10
N LEU A 43 -11.54 1.51 9.08
CA LEU A 43 -10.22 2.13 8.87
C LEU A 43 -9.38 1.35 7.85
N ALA A 44 -9.42 0.02 7.90
CA ALA A 44 -8.67 -0.83 6.98
C ALA A 44 -9.22 -0.75 5.56
N GLU A 45 -10.54 -0.73 5.38
CA GLU A 45 -11.17 -0.54 4.07
C GLU A 45 -10.82 0.85 3.50
N GLU A 46 -11.09 1.92 4.27
CA GLU A 46 -10.81 3.31 3.87
C GLU A 46 -9.33 3.51 3.50
N THR A 47 -8.42 2.86 4.22
CA THR A 47 -6.98 2.93 3.94
C THR A 47 -6.61 2.19 2.65
N LEU A 48 -7.19 1.01 2.40
CA LEU A 48 -6.90 0.24 1.19
C LEU A 48 -7.53 0.85 -0.06
N ASP A 49 -8.73 1.43 0.07
CA ASP A 49 -9.37 2.22 -0.98
C ASP A 49 -8.49 3.41 -1.39
N ALA A 50 -8.03 4.21 -0.41
CA ALA A 50 -7.16 5.36 -0.68
C ALA A 50 -5.81 4.95 -1.30
N LEU A 51 -5.28 3.78 -0.92
CA LEU A 51 -4.08 3.23 -1.55
C LEU A 51 -4.35 2.78 -2.99
N ALA A 52 -5.48 2.13 -3.25
CA ALA A 52 -5.88 1.72 -4.59
C ALA A 52 -5.99 2.94 -5.52
N GLU A 53 -6.72 3.98 -5.09
CA GLU A 53 -6.86 5.25 -5.83
C GLU A 53 -5.48 5.87 -6.11
N PHE A 54 -4.59 5.93 -5.12
CA PHE A 54 -3.24 6.46 -5.30
C PHE A 54 -2.42 5.69 -6.36
N PHE A 55 -2.55 4.37 -6.42
CA PHE A 55 -1.86 3.55 -7.41
C PHE A 55 -2.53 3.64 -8.79
N GLU A 56 -3.85 3.72 -8.86
CA GLU A 56 -4.58 3.99 -10.11
C GLU A 56 -4.16 5.35 -10.70
N ASP A 57 -4.08 6.41 -9.89
CA ASP A 57 -3.55 7.73 -10.29
C ASP A 57 -2.09 7.67 -10.78
N LEU A 58 -1.33 6.67 -10.33
CA LEU A 58 0.03 6.46 -10.80
C LEU A 58 0.06 5.80 -12.17
N ALA A 59 -0.95 4.99 -12.52
CA ALA A 59 -1.11 4.34 -13.83
C ALA A 59 -1.03 5.35 -14.98
N ASP A 60 -1.66 6.51 -14.81
CA ASP A 60 -1.75 7.60 -15.79
C ASP A 60 -0.44 8.40 -15.98
N LYS A 61 0.58 8.17 -15.15
CA LYS A 61 1.85 8.88 -15.26
C LYS A 61 2.77 8.20 -16.28
N PRO A 62 3.57 8.95 -17.07
CA PRO A 62 4.43 8.41 -18.13
C PRO A 62 5.63 7.55 -17.64
N CYS A 63 5.65 7.23 -16.34
CA CYS A 63 6.66 6.42 -15.67
C CYS A 63 6.21 4.98 -15.39
N THR A 64 5.02 4.57 -15.83
CA THR A 64 4.51 3.21 -15.68
C THR A 64 4.97 2.29 -16.81
N LEU A 65 5.14 1.01 -16.49
CA LEU A 65 5.51 -0.03 -17.45
C LEU A 65 4.25 -0.55 -18.16
N GLU A 66 4.40 -1.17 -19.34
CA GLU A 66 3.25 -1.68 -20.12
C GLU A 66 2.35 -2.64 -19.32
N ASP A 67 2.92 -3.41 -18.39
CA ASP A 67 2.19 -4.39 -17.58
C ASP A 67 1.75 -3.85 -16.20
N TYR A 68 1.71 -2.52 -16.03
CA TYR A 68 1.24 -1.89 -14.78
C TYR A 68 -0.27 -2.10 -14.63
N ASP A 69 -0.69 -2.64 -13.48
CA ASP A 69 -2.09 -2.98 -13.22
C ASP A 69 -2.39 -2.91 -11.72
N VAL A 70 -3.55 -2.39 -11.36
CA VAL A 70 -4.00 -2.23 -9.97
C VAL A 70 -5.39 -2.82 -9.86
N SER A 71 -5.61 -3.65 -8.84
CA SER A 71 -6.94 -4.18 -8.55
C SER A 71 -7.16 -4.25 -7.05
N PHE A 72 -8.29 -3.73 -6.59
CA PHE A 72 -8.74 -3.83 -5.21
C PHE A 72 -10.10 -4.51 -5.14
N GLY A 73 -10.21 -5.53 -4.30
CA GLY A 73 -11.48 -6.22 -4.08
C GLY A 73 -11.40 -7.25 -2.95
N SER A 74 -12.51 -7.42 -2.24
CA SER A 74 -12.64 -8.39 -1.14
C SER A 74 -11.54 -8.25 -0.08
N GLY A 75 -11.09 -7.02 0.20
CA GLY A 75 -10.01 -6.74 1.16
C GLY A 75 -8.60 -7.06 0.65
N VAL A 76 -8.43 -7.39 -0.64
CA VAL A 76 -7.13 -7.66 -1.26
C VAL A 76 -6.82 -6.59 -2.30
N LEU A 77 -5.74 -5.83 -2.08
CA LEU A 77 -5.16 -4.89 -3.03
C LEU A 77 -3.95 -5.54 -3.71
N THR A 78 -4.03 -5.70 -5.02
CA THR A 78 -2.96 -6.25 -5.86
C THR A 78 -2.41 -5.14 -6.75
N VAL A 79 -1.10 -4.91 -6.70
CA VAL A 79 -0.39 -3.91 -7.50
C VAL A 79 0.68 -4.60 -8.31
N LYS A 80 0.48 -4.71 -9.63
CA LYS A 80 1.49 -5.16 -10.58
C LYS A 80 2.26 -3.95 -11.07
N LEU A 81 3.55 -3.90 -10.81
CA LEU A 81 4.40 -2.79 -11.25
C LEU A 81 4.95 -3.01 -12.68
N GLY A 82 4.85 -4.24 -13.19
CA GLY A 82 5.37 -4.66 -14.50
C GLY A 82 6.87 -4.99 -14.50
N GLY A 83 7.32 -5.67 -15.55
CA GLY A 83 8.72 -6.08 -15.72
C GLY A 83 9.27 -6.86 -14.52
N ASP A 84 10.52 -6.55 -14.13
CA ASP A 84 11.22 -7.21 -13.02
C ASP A 84 10.80 -6.71 -11.63
N LEU A 85 9.90 -5.72 -11.54
CA LEU A 85 9.45 -5.18 -10.26
C LEU A 85 8.37 -6.03 -9.60
N GLY A 86 7.75 -6.94 -10.34
CA GLY A 86 6.83 -7.96 -9.83
C GLY A 86 5.47 -7.44 -9.36
N THR A 87 4.82 -8.24 -8.53
CA THR A 87 3.45 -8.00 -8.00
C THR A 87 3.48 -7.93 -6.48
N TYR A 88 2.91 -6.84 -5.95
CA TYR A 88 2.71 -6.63 -4.52
C TYR A 88 1.25 -6.98 -4.18
N VAL A 89 1.04 -7.63 -3.05
CA VAL A 89 -0.30 -7.96 -2.55
C VAL A 89 -0.43 -7.47 -1.12
N ILE A 90 -1.43 -6.64 -0.86
CA ILE A 90 -1.80 -6.16 0.46
C ILE A 90 -3.15 -6.77 0.80
N ASN A 91 -3.24 -7.51 1.90
CA ASN A 91 -4.45 -8.24 2.28
C ASN A 91 -4.93 -7.83 3.66
N LYS A 92 -6.19 -7.41 3.76
CA LYS A 92 -6.92 -7.21 5.02
C LYS A 92 -7.41 -8.55 5.55
N GLN A 93 -6.98 -8.89 6.77
CA GLN A 93 -7.41 -10.10 7.48
C GLN A 93 -8.26 -9.74 8.69
N THR A 94 -9.57 -9.62 8.44
CA THR A 94 -10.62 -9.23 9.39
C THR A 94 -10.60 -9.96 10.73
N PRO A 95 -10.57 -11.31 10.78
CA PRO A 95 -10.68 -12.04 12.06
C PRO A 95 -9.55 -11.72 13.03
N ASN A 96 -8.36 -11.42 12.50
CA ASN A 96 -7.18 -11.13 13.30
C ASN A 96 -6.89 -9.63 13.42
N LYS A 97 -7.67 -8.78 12.74
CA LYS A 97 -7.44 -7.33 12.63
C LYS A 97 -6.03 -6.99 12.13
N GLN A 98 -5.58 -7.72 11.11
CA GLN A 98 -4.22 -7.62 10.56
C GLN A 98 -4.22 -7.21 9.10
N ILE A 99 -3.17 -6.53 8.66
CA ILE A 99 -2.89 -6.31 7.24
C ILE A 99 -1.59 -7.03 6.91
N TRP A 100 -1.61 -7.83 5.87
CA TRP A 100 -0.44 -8.56 5.38
C TRP A 100 0.06 -7.92 4.10
N LEU A 101 1.38 -7.92 3.91
CA LEU A 101 2.05 -7.45 2.71
C LEU A 101 2.90 -8.59 2.17
N SER A 102 2.63 -9.01 0.94
CA SER A 102 3.52 -9.85 0.15
C SER A 102 4.23 -8.98 -0.87
N SER A 103 5.55 -9.00 -0.85
CA SER A 103 6.38 -8.36 -1.87
C SER A 103 6.94 -9.42 -2.84
N PRO A 104 7.22 -9.05 -4.10
CA PRO A 104 7.96 -9.91 -5.01
C PRO A 104 9.38 -10.16 -4.47
N SER A 105 9.98 -11.28 -4.91
CA SER A 105 11.33 -11.71 -4.51
C SER A 105 12.43 -11.02 -5.32
#